data_AF-A0A1S3W258-F1
#
_entry.id   AF-A0A1S3W258-F1
#
_cell.length_a   1.000
_cell.length_b   1.000
_cell.length_c   1.000
_cell.angle_alpha   90.00
_cell.angle_beta   90.00
_cell.angle_gamma   90.00
#
_symmetry.space_group_name_H-M   'P 1'
#
loop_
_entity.id
_entity.type
_entity.pdbx_description
1 polymer ?
#
loop_
_entity_poly.entity_id
_entity_poly.type
_entity_poly.pdbx_seq_one_letter_code
_entity_poly.pdbx_strand_id
1 'polypeptide(L)'
;MSEEASVRPMARVLVFVYGTLKSGQPNHGVLRDSAHGQAALRGPGRTRERFPLVIAGPHNVPFLLRRPGCGHRVRGEVYAVDGALLSFLDDFEDCPHMYQRTPAAVVLDGDGGEEGRTVECWLYSTESFPPEWARLPHLEDYDSQGAHGLRYNPRENR
;
A
#
# COMPACT_ATOMS: atom_id res chain seq x y z
N MET A 1 16.59 -40.45 12.15
CA MET A 1 15.21 -40.21 11.69
C MET A 1 14.93 -38.75 11.98
N SER A 2 15.14 -37.91 10.97
CA SER A 2 15.01 -36.46 11.11
C SER A 2 13.56 -36.10 10.82
N GLU A 3 12.90 -35.51 11.81
CA GLU A 3 11.52 -35.04 11.70
C GLU A 3 11.48 -33.84 10.75
N GLU A 4 11.03 -34.04 9.51
CA GLU A 4 10.62 -32.95 8.64
C GLU A 4 9.40 -32.29 9.29
N ALA A 5 9.65 -31.17 9.98
CA ALA A 5 8.58 -30.28 10.42
C ALA A 5 7.81 -29.83 9.17
N SER A 6 6.64 -30.43 8.95
CA SER A 6 5.66 -29.99 7.97
C SER A 6 5.21 -28.58 8.34
N VAL A 7 5.89 -27.57 7.78
CA VAL A 7 5.49 -26.17 7.88
C VAL A 7 4.16 -26.06 7.15
N ARG A 8 3.06 -26.06 7.90
CA ARG A 8 1.76 -25.70 7.35
C ARG A 8 1.92 -24.32 6.71
N PRO A 9 1.56 -24.12 5.44
CA PRO A 9 1.61 -22.80 4.85
C PRO A 9 0.74 -21.88 5.69
N MET A 10 1.35 -20.91 6.39
CA MET A 10 0.60 -19.88 7.08
C MET A 10 -0.28 -19.16 6.06
N ALA A 11 -1.54 -18.91 6.42
CA ALA A 11 -2.47 -18.19 5.56
C ALA A 11 -1.84 -16.85 5.17
N ARG A 12 -1.61 -16.67 3.86
CA ARG A 12 -1.05 -15.42 3.34
C ARG A 12 -2.18 -14.49 2.96
N VAL A 13 -2.05 -13.25 3.38
CA VAL A 13 -3.01 -12.18 3.12
C VAL A 13 -2.46 -11.29 2.00
N LEU A 14 -3.32 -10.85 1.09
CA LEU A 14 -2.91 -9.91 0.05
C LEU A 14 -3.03 -8.48 0.56
N VAL A 15 -1.96 -7.70 0.42
CA VAL A 15 -1.89 -6.27 0.73
C VAL A 15 -1.50 -5.52 -0.54
N PHE A 16 -2.24 -4.47 -0.85
CA PHE A 16 -1.96 -3.55 -1.93
C PHE A 16 -1.30 -2.29 -1.39
N VAL A 17 -0.08 -2.00 -1.84
CA VAL A 17 0.68 -0.82 -1.47
C VAL A 17 0.75 0.15 -2.65
N TYR A 18 0.46 1.42 -2.39
CA TYR A 18 0.42 2.47 -3.42
C TYR A 18 1.41 3.62 -3.15
N GLY A 19 1.91 3.71 -1.92
CA GLY A 19 2.70 4.83 -1.40
C GLY A 19 4.18 4.49 -1.15
N THR A 20 4.67 4.87 0.02
CA THR A 20 6.10 4.79 0.38
C THR A 20 6.65 3.38 0.54
N LEU A 21 5.78 2.36 0.64
CA LEU A 21 6.16 0.95 0.74
C LEU A 21 6.44 0.27 -0.62
N LYS A 22 6.08 0.89 -1.74
CA LYS A 22 6.33 0.32 -3.09
C LYS A 22 7.82 0.14 -3.36
N SER A 23 8.16 -0.76 -4.28
CA SER A 23 9.53 -0.93 -4.79
C SER A 23 10.13 0.42 -5.22
N GLY A 24 11.34 0.71 -4.75
CA GLY A 24 12.04 1.97 -5.03
C GLY A 24 11.58 3.18 -4.20
N GLN A 25 10.56 3.03 -3.35
CA GLN A 25 10.08 4.10 -2.47
C GLN A 25 10.75 4.04 -1.08
N PRO A 26 10.73 5.14 -0.30
CA PRO A 26 11.58 5.30 0.88
C PRO A 26 11.43 4.24 1.98
N ASN A 27 10.23 3.68 2.15
CA ASN A 27 9.93 2.73 3.22
C ASN A 27 9.90 1.27 2.74
N HIS A 28 10.30 0.99 1.48
CA HIS A 28 10.27 -0.37 0.93
C HIS A 28 11.07 -1.40 1.74
N GLY A 29 12.11 -0.95 2.46
CA GLY A 29 12.91 -1.79 3.35
C GLY A 29 12.07 -2.53 4.42
N VAL A 30 10.96 -1.94 4.86
CA VAL A 30 10.03 -2.54 5.83
C VAL A 30 9.51 -3.90 5.36
N LEU A 31 9.15 -4.03 4.08
CA LEU A 31 8.63 -5.28 3.50
C LEU A 31 9.72 -6.33 3.28
N ARG A 32 11.00 -5.93 3.29
CA ARG A 32 12.15 -6.81 3.04
C ARG A 32 12.80 -7.32 4.32
N ASP A 33 12.53 -6.67 5.45
CA ASP A 33 13.10 -7.06 6.73
C ASP A 33 12.38 -8.28 7.28
N SER A 34 13.10 -9.41 7.33
CA SER A 34 12.58 -10.68 7.86
C SER A 34 12.22 -10.62 9.34
N ALA A 35 12.70 -9.62 10.09
CA ALA A 35 12.31 -9.40 11.48
C ALA A 35 10.85 -8.96 11.62
N HIS A 36 10.27 -8.32 10.59
CA HIS A 36 8.87 -7.90 10.59
C HIS A 36 7.92 -9.00 10.11
N GLY A 37 8.44 -10.00 9.39
CA GLY A 37 7.67 -11.11 8.82
C GLY A 37 8.06 -11.39 7.37
N GLN A 38 7.18 -12.02 6.60
CA GLN A 38 7.44 -12.43 5.23
C GLN A 38 6.53 -11.71 4.24
N ALA A 39 7.13 -11.08 3.22
CA ALA A 39 6.43 -10.53 2.06
C ALA A 39 6.85 -11.27 0.78
N ALA A 40 5.90 -11.51 -0.13
CA ALA A 40 6.20 -11.97 -1.47
C ALA A 40 5.44 -11.13 -2.50
N LEU A 41 6.17 -10.42 -3.35
CA LEU A 41 5.59 -9.65 -4.45
C LEU A 41 4.78 -10.58 -5.36
N ARG A 42 3.55 -10.15 -5.70
CA ARG A 42 2.67 -10.81 -6.66
C ARG A 42 2.63 -10.09 -8.00
N GLY A 43 3.01 -8.81 -8.02
CA GLY A 43 3.14 -8.01 -9.22
C GLY A 43 2.53 -6.62 -9.07
N PRO A 44 2.67 -5.78 -10.11
CA PRO A 44 1.98 -4.50 -10.18
C PRO A 44 0.48 -4.68 -10.37
N GLY A 45 -0.28 -3.67 -9.98
CA GLY A 45 -1.71 -3.62 -10.21
C GLY A 45 -2.29 -2.25 -9.96
N ARG A 46 -3.61 -2.14 -10.14
CA ARG A 46 -4.36 -0.91 -9.93
C ARG A 46 -5.67 -1.16 -9.22
N THR A 47 -6.11 -0.21 -8.40
CA THR A 47 -7.43 -0.30 -7.78
C THR A 47 -8.51 -0.39 -8.86
N ARG A 48 -9.51 -1.26 -8.66
CA ARG A 48 -10.66 -1.35 -9.57
C ARG A 48 -11.53 -0.10 -9.46
N GLU A 49 -11.78 0.32 -8.22
CA GLU A 49 -12.48 1.56 -7.89
C GLU A 49 -11.53 2.76 -7.94
N ARG A 50 -12.07 3.95 -8.18
CA ARG A 50 -11.29 5.20 -8.15
C ARG A 50 -11.21 5.74 -6.73
N PHE A 51 -10.04 6.25 -6.35
CA PHE A 51 -9.81 6.93 -5.09
C PHE A 51 -8.97 8.21 -5.29
N PRO A 52 -9.18 9.25 -4.47
CA PRO A 52 -8.24 10.35 -4.36
C PRO A 52 -6.99 9.89 -3.62
N LEU A 53 -5.87 9.81 -4.34
CA LEU A 53 -4.53 9.70 -3.75
C LEU A 53 -3.89 11.09 -3.75
N VAL A 54 -3.54 11.60 -2.58
CA VAL A 54 -2.98 12.95 -2.44
C VAL A 54 -1.70 12.93 -1.63
N ILE A 55 -0.80 13.89 -1.87
CA ILE A 55 0.35 14.12 -1.00
C ILE A 55 -0.02 15.24 -0.03
N ALA A 56 0.04 14.97 1.28
CA ALA A 56 -0.39 15.92 2.29
C ALA A 56 0.48 15.90 3.55
N GLY A 57 0.28 16.94 4.37
CA GLY A 57 0.98 17.14 5.63
C GLY A 57 2.44 17.61 5.49
N PRO A 58 3.10 17.93 6.60
CA PRO A 58 4.47 18.48 6.61
C PRO A 58 5.54 17.49 6.15
N HIS A 59 5.20 16.20 6.10
CA HIS A 59 6.09 15.09 5.73
C HIS A 59 5.90 14.61 4.29
N ASN A 60 5.01 15.24 3.52
CA ASN A 60 4.66 14.86 2.14
C ASN A 60 4.29 13.37 2.04
N VAL A 61 3.40 12.92 2.93
CA VAL A 61 2.95 11.53 2.98
C VAL A 61 1.86 11.32 1.93
N PRO A 62 1.89 10.21 1.16
CA PRO A 62 0.79 9.85 0.27
C PRO A 62 -0.39 9.28 1.06
N PHE A 63 -1.55 9.93 0.98
CA PHE A 63 -2.80 9.47 1.59
C PHE A 63 -3.80 9.03 0.53
N LEU A 64 -4.31 7.80 0.66
CA LEU A 64 -5.51 7.37 -0.06
C LEU A 64 -6.76 7.74 0.75
N LEU A 65 -7.50 8.74 0.27
CA LEU A 65 -8.72 9.19 0.93
C LEU A 65 -9.86 8.21 0.61
N ARG A 66 -10.60 7.76 1.62
CA ARG A 66 -11.72 6.80 1.44
C ARG A 66 -12.95 7.47 0.85
N ARG A 67 -12.85 7.84 -0.43
CA ARG A 67 -13.87 8.50 -1.25
C ARG A 67 -14.01 7.71 -2.57
N PRO A 68 -14.60 6.50 -2.53
CA PRO A 68 -14.73 5.67 -3.71
C PRO A 68 -15.49 6.41 -4.82
N GLY A 69 -15.05 6.22 -6.06
CA GLY A 69 -15.62 6.86 -7.25
C GLY A 69 -15.01 8.22 -7.60
N CYS A 70 -14.17 8.80 -6.74
CA CYS A 70 -13.45 10.06 -6.99
C CYS A 70 -11.97 9.82 -7.32
N GLY A 71 -11.29 10.77 -7.98
CA GLY A 71 -9.87 10.65 -8.32
C GLY A 71 -9.60 9.62 -9.42
N HIS A 72 -8.57 8.79 -9.23
CA HIS A 72 -8.04 7.87 -10.24
C HIS A 72 -8.06 6.42 -9.78
N ARG A 73 -7.87 5.50 -10.71
CA ARG A 73 -7.52 4.13 -10.37
C ARG A 73 -6.06 4.12 -9.98
N VAL A 74 -5.78 3.90 -8.70
CA VAL A 74 -4.45 4.10 -8.14
C VAL A 74 -3.57 2.91 -8.48
N ARG A 75 -2.37 3.19 -8.99
CA ARG A 75 -1.32 2.21 -9.28
C ARG A 75 -0.54 1.86 -8.03
N GLY A 76 -0.13 0.60 -7.96
CA GLY A 76 0.65 0.08 -6.86
C GLY A 76 1.10 -1.35 -7.09
N GLU A 77 1.41 -2.03 -6.01
CA GLU A 77 1.94 -3.39 -6.01
C GLU A 77 1.16 -4.25 -5.01
N VAL A 78 0.96 -5.51 -5.36
CA VAL A 78 0.32 -6.49 -4.48
C VAL A 78 1.37 -7.39 -3.86
N TYR A 79 1.36 -7.51 -2.54
CA TYR A 79 2.20 -8.42 -1.78
C TYR A 79 1.35 -9.46 -1.07
N ALA A 80 1.80 -10.71 -1.09
CA ALA A 80 1.31 -11.73 -0.18
C ALA A 80 2.15 -11.71 1.10
N VAL A 81 1.53 -11.31 2.21
CA VAL A 81 2.18 -11.15 3.52
C VAL A 81 1.68 -12.20 4.51
N ASP A 82 2.51 -12.55 5.48
CA ASP A 82 2.07 -13.35 6.64
C ASP A 82 1.39 -12.48 7.70
N GLY A 83 0.85 -13.13 8.74
CA GLY A 83 0.16 -12.44 9.83
C GLY A 83 1.07 -11.55 10.68
N ALA A 84 2.36 -11.89 10.79
CA ALA A 84 3.33 -11.09 11.54
C ALA A 84 3.57 -9.74 10.84
N LEU A 85 3.85 -9.78 9.54
CA LEU A 85 4.07 -8.56 8.76
C LEU A 85 2.79 -7.73 8.64
N LEU A 86 1.63 -8.38 8.54
CA LEU A 86 0.35 -7.67 8.52
C LEU A 86 0.11 -6.87 9.82
N SER A 87 0.42 -7.47 10.98
CA SER A 87 0.32 -6.77 12.27
C SER A 87 1.34 -5.63 12.36
N PHE A 88 2.57 -5.86 11.90
CA PHE A 88 3.61 -4.83 11.87
C PHE A 88 3.18 -3.64 11.00
N LEU A 89 2.61 -3.89 9.82
CA LEU A 89 2.15 -2.83 8.93
C LEU A 89 0.99 -2.02 9.54
N ASP A 90 0.11 -2.67 10.31
CA ASP A 90 -0.95 -1.95 11.03
C ASP A 90 -0.38 -0.97 12.06
N ASP A 91 0.64 -1.39 12.81
CA ASP A 91 1.33 -0.52 13.77
C ASP A 91 2.13 0.59 13.06
N PHE A 92 2.82 0.23 11.96
CA PHE A 92 3.65 1.16 11.18
C PHE A 92 2.82 2.27 10.54
N GLU A 93 1.62 1.95 10.05
CA GLU A 93 0.66 2.90 9.46
C GLU A 93 -0.24 3.55 10.51
N ASP A 94 0.04 3.37 11.81
CA ASP A 94 -0.69 3.96 12.93
C ASP A 94 -2.21 3.69 12.84
N CYS A 95 -2.57 2.43 12.58
CA CYS A 95 -3.97 1.99 12.54
C CYS A 95 -4.54 1.83 13.96
N PRO A 96 -5.82 2.18 14.19
CA PRO A 96 -6.79 2.73 13.24
C PRO A 96 -6.81 4.27 13.19
N HIS A 97 -5.81 4.96 13.74
CA HIS A 97 -5.83 6.41 13.96
C HIS A 97 -5.50 7.22 12.70
N MET A 98 -4.32 7.00 12.12
CA MET A 98 -3.89 7.69 10.90
C MET A 98 -4.51 7.07 9.65
N TYR A 99 -4.40 5.74 9.54
CA TYR A 99 -5.01 4.93 8.50
C TYR A 99 -5.95 3.89 9.10
N GLN A 100 -6.79 3.35 8.23
CA GLN A 100 -7.62 2.18 8.50
C GLN A 100 -7.34 1.16 7.40
N ARG A 101 -7.10 -0.08 7.81
CA ARG A 101 -6.96 -1.21 6.89
C ARG A 101 -8.33 -1.60 6.34
N THR A 102 -8.55 -1.40 5.04
CA THR A 102 -9.84 -1.65 4.38
C THR A 102 -9.68 -2.59 3.19
N PRO A 103 -10.71 -3.40 2.86
CA PRO A 103 -10.66 -4.27 1.70
C PRO A 103 -10.87 -3.47 0.41
N ALA A 104 -10.19 -3.87 -0.65
CA ALA A 104 -10.36 -3.32 -1.98
C ALA A 104 -10.06 -4.35 -3.08
N ALA A 105 -10.88 -4.30 -4.14
CA ALA A 105 -10.62 -5.04 -5.36
C ALA A 105 -9.50 -4.36 -6.17
N VAL A 106 -8.44 -5.12 -6.49
CA VAL A 106 -7.29 -4.68 -7.28
C VAL A 106 -7.20 -5.53 -8.53
N VAL A 107 -7.03 -4.88 -9.68
CA VAL A 107 -6.74 -5.53 -10.94
C VAL A 107 -5.22 -5.65 -11.03
N LEU A 108 -4.70 -6.87 -10.87
CA LEU A 108 -3.31 -7.20 -11.14
C LEU A 108 -3.06 -7.08 -12.64
N ASP A 109 -1.91 -6.53 -13.03
CA ASP A 109 -1.54 -6.46 -14.43
C ASP A 109 -1.28 -7.88 -14.96
N GLY A 110 -1.75 -8.16 -16.19
CA GLY A 110 -1.52 -9.43 -16.85
C GLY A 110 -0.13 -9.47 -17.50
N ASP A 111 0.44 -10.67 -17.58
CA ASP A 111 1.68 -10.88 -18.35
C ASP A 111 1.35 -10.98 -19.84
N GLY A 112 2.18 -10.38 -20.69
CA GLY A 112 2.16 -10.64 -22.14
C GLY A 112 0.86 -10.30 -22.90
N GLY A 113 0.01 -9.41 -22.36
CA GLY A 113 -1.24 -9.00 -23.01
C GLY A 113 -2.50 -9.72 -22.54
N GLU A 114 -2.41 -10.56 -21.52
CA GLU A 114 -3.59 -11.14 -20.86
C GLU A 114 -4.40 -10.07 -20.10
N GLU A 115 -5.71 -10.29 -19.99
CA GLU A 115 -6.57 -9.45 -19.16
C GLU A 115 -6.17 -9.59 -17.68
N GLY A 116 -6.00 -8.44 -17.01
CA GLY A 116 -5.61 -8.41 -15.61
C GLY A 116 -6.63 -9.10 -14.70
N ARG A 117 -6.16 -9.95 -13.79
CA ARG A 117 -7.03 -10.64 -12.82
C ARG A 117 -7.41 -9.71 -11.67
N THR A 118 -8.66 -9.75 -11.25
CA THR A 118 -9.09 -9.03 -10.04
C THR A 118 -8.84 -9.90 -8.81
N VAL A 119 -8.21 -9.33 -7.78
CA VAL A 119 -7.98 -9.94 -6.48
C VAL A 119 -8.48 -9.03 -5.37
N GLU A 120 -8.96 -9.61 -4.27
CA GLU A 120 -9.28 -8.86 -3.06
C GLU A 120 -8.00 -8.67 -2.24
N CYS A 121 -7.71 -7.41 -1.90
CA CYS A 121 -6.53 -7.02 -1.14
C CYS A 121 -6.95 -6.13 0.04
N TRP A 122 -6.13 -6.11 1.08
CA TRP A 122 -6.17 -5.04 2.06
C TRP A 122 -5.35 -3.85 1.57
N LEU A 123 -5.80 -2.64 1.86
CA LEU A 123 -5.02 -1.42 1.69
C LEU A 123 -5.19 -0.52 2.90
N TYR A 124 -4.27 0.42 3.08
CA TYR A 124 -4.35 1.45 4.12
C TYR A 124 -5.01 2.69 3.52
N SER A 125 -6.17 3.07 4.01
CA SER A 125 -6.92 4.26 3.56
C SER A 125 -7.32 5.09 4.75
N THR A 126 -7.56 6.38 4.58
CA THR A 126 -8.02 7.25 5.68
C THR A 126 -9.40 7.84 5.41
N GLU A 127 -10.26 7.78 6.42
CA GLU A 127 -11.54 8.52 6.49
C GLU A 127 -11.40 9.85 7.23
N SER A 128 -10.36 10.00 8.04
CA SER A 128 -10.15 11.16 8.90
C SER A 128 -9.10 12.09 8.30
N PHE A 129 -9.56 13.04 7.49
CA PHE A 129 -8.70 14.02 6.85
C PHE A 129 -9.35 15.40 6.79
N PRO A 130 -8.56 16.48 6.83
CA PRO A 130 -9.06 17.83 6.60
C PRO A 130 -9.75 17.96 5.23
N PRO A 131 -10.93 18.61 5.13
CA PRO A 131 -11.68 18.70 3.88
C PRO A 131 -10.90 19.30 2.70
N GLU A 132 -9.91 20.16 2.96
CA GLU A 132 -9.03 20.73 1.95
C GLU A 132 -8.17 19.68 1.24
N TRP A 133 -7.86 18.54 1.86
CA TRP A 133 -7.07 17.48 1.23
C TRP A 133 -7.80 16.87 0.03
N ALA A 134 -9.12 16.84 0.05
CA ALA A 134 -9.91 16.35 -1.09
C ALA A 134 -9.73 17.19 -2.36
N ARG A 135 -9.24 18.44 -2.22
CA ARG A 135 -9.01 19.39 -3.32
C ARG A 135 -7.55 19.42 -3.80
N LEU A 136 -6.64 18.72 -3.11
CA LEU A 136 -5.25 18.59 -3.55
C LEU A 136 -5.17 17.83 -4.89
N PRO A 137 -4.08 17.97 -5.64
CA PRO A 137 -3.88 17.20 -6.86
C PRO A 137 -3.99 15.70 -6.59
N HIS A 138 -4.83 15.00 -7.36
CA HIS A 138 -4.99 13.56 -7.28
C HIS A 138 -3.92 12.88 -8.14
N LEU A 139 -3.27 11.88 -7.58
CA LEU A 139 -2.24 11.10 -8.26
C LEU A 139 -2.82 9.77 -8.74
N GLU A 140 -2.40 9.33 -9.92
CA GLU A 140 -2.60 7.95 -10.36
C GLU A 140 -1.52 7.04 -9.76
N ASP A 141 -0.28 7.54 -9.67
CA ASP A 141 0.89 6.79 -9.22
C ASP A 141 1.77 7.70 -8.36
N TYR A 142 2.02 7.31 -7.11
CA TYR A 142 2.89 8.05 -6.21
C TYR A 142 4.37 7.74 -6.48
N ASP A 143 5.19 8.78 -6.54
CA ASP A 143 6.64 8.68 -6.49
C ASP A 143 7.22 9.80 -5.64
N SER A 144 7.96 9.49 -4.58
CA SER A 144 8.63 10.50 -3.73
C SER A 144 9.56 11.43 -4.53
N GLN A 145 10.15 10.97 -5.64
CA GLN A 145 10.97 11.80 -6.54
C GLN A 145 10.20 12.32 -7.76
N GLY A 146 8.87 12.24 -7.73
CA GLY A 146 8.00 12.63 -8.83
C GLY A 146 8.04 14.12 -9.16
N ALA A 147 7.49 14.47 -10.32
CA ALA A 147 7.48 15.83 -10.86
C ALA A 147 6.76 16.88 -9.97
N HIS A 148 6.02 16.44 -8.94
CA HIS A 148 5.41 17.34 -7.96
C HIS A 148 6.44 18.03 -7.04
N GLY A 149 7.68 17.55 -6.94
CA GLY A 149 8.72 18.16 -6.11
C GLY A 149 8.53 17.98 -4.59
N LEU A 150 7.41 17.40 -4.16
CA LEU A 150 7.09 17.08 -2.77
C LEU A 150 7.74 15.76 -2.31
N ARG A 151 9.03 15.79 -2.00
CA ARG A 151 9.77 14.63 -1.50
C ARG A 151 9.32 14.22 -0.10
N TYR A 152 9.14 12.91 0.12
CA TYR A 152 8.84 12.35 1.44
C TYR A 152 9.94 12.68 2.45
N ASN A 153 9.52 13.08 3.66
CA ASN A 153 10.42 13.34 4.79
C ASN A 153 9.97 12.51 6.00
N PRO A 154 10.81 11.60 6.53
CA PRO A 154 10.44 10.77 7.69
C PRO A 154 10.00 11.60 8.90
N ARG A 155 9.09 11.06 9.70
CA ARG A 155 8.58 11.70 10.93
C ARG A 155 9.68 11.94 11.97
N GLU A 156 10.73 11.13 11.96
CA GLU A 156 11.86 11.19 12.90
C GLU A 156 12.82 12.36 12.64
N ASN A 157 12.68 13.05 11.51
CA ASN A 157 13.61 14.10 11.09
C ASN A 157 13.31 15.48 11.74
N ARG A 158 12.94 15.48 13.03
CA ARG A 158 12.58 16.68 13.80
C ARG A 158 13.79 17.35 14.43
#